data_AF-A0A1Q8VVJ5-F1
#
_entry.id   AF-A0A1Q8VVJ5-F1
#
_cell.length_a   1.000
_cell.length_b   1.000
_cell.length_c   1.000
_cell.angle_alpha   90.00
_cell.angle_beta   90.00
_cell.angle_gamma   90.00
#
_symmetry.space_group_name_H-M   'P 1'
#
loop_
_entity.id
_entity.type
_entity.pdbx_description
1 polymer ?
#
loop_
_entity_poly.entity_id
_entity_poly.type
_entity_poly.pdbx_seq_one_letter_code
_entity_poly.pdbx_strand_id
1 'polypeptide(L)' 'MSLKSYHVLESKIAEKPENYQNFAADFEYRNPVNPDLVGSERVPTRFTTSWTDAQGNPHGERFINVKAGPIERER' A
#
# COMPACT_ATOMS: atom_id res chain seq x y z
N MET A 1 6.21 -7.67 14.42
CA MET A 1 5.90 -6.56 13.48
C MET A 1 4.41 -6.57 13.23
N SER A 2 3.68 -5.49 13.54
CA SER A 2 2.26 -5.38 13.19
C SER A 2 2.13 -5.10 11.69
N LEU A 3 1.30 -5.87 10.99
CA LEU A 3 0.99 -5.63 9.58
C LEU A 3 0.08 -4.40 9.49
N LYS A 4 0.56 -3.36 8.82
CA LYS A 4 -0.28 -2.19 8.52
C LYS A 4 -1.18 -2.52 7.34
N SER A 5 -2.49 -2.28 7.50
CA SER A 5 -3.48 -2.53 6.46
C SER A 5 -3.73 -1.25 5.67
N TYR A 6 -3.60 -1.35 4.35
CA TYR A 6 -3.89 -0.22 3.46
C TYR A 6 -5.36 0.21 3.54
N HIS A 7 -6.27 -0.75 3.68
CA HIS A 7 -7.69 -0.47 3.83
C HIS A 7 -8.01 0.44 5.03
N VAL A 8 -7.24 0.30 6.13
CA VAL A 8 -7.37 1.16 7.30
C VAL A 8 -6.92 2.59 6.99
N LEU A 9 -5.87 2.77 6.19
CA LEU A 9 -5.45 4.09 5.72
C LEU A 9 -6.49 4.70 4.79
N GLU A 10 -7.01 3.95 3.81
CA GLU A 10 -8.07 4.42 2.90
C GLU A 10 -9.31 4.88 3.65
N SER A 11 -9.71 4.13 4.69
CA SER A 11 -10.87 4.49 5.52
C SER A 11 -10.67 5.81 6.26
N LYS A 12 -9.46 6.07 6.77
CA LYS A 12 -9.12 7.34 7.44
C LYS A 12 -9.07 8.51 6.45
N ILE A 13 -8.57 8.28 5.23
CA ILE A 13 -8.59 9.28 4.16
C ILE A 13 -10.04 9.63 3.81
N ALA A 14 -10.91 8.63 3.68
CA ALA A 14 -12.32 8.86 3.38
C ALA A 14 -13.06 9.59 4.50
N GLU A 15 -12.70 9.36 5.77
CA GLU A 15 -13.29 10.06 6.92
C GLU A 15 -12.88 11.53 6.98
N LYS A 16 -11.61 11.85 6.69
CA LYS A 16 -11.03 13.20 6.83
C LYS A 16 -10.03 13.53 5.72
N PRO A 17 -10.49 13.70 4.46
CA PRO A 17 -9.61 13.88 3.31
C PRO A 17 -8.72 15.13 3.40
N GLU A 18 -9.14 16.16 4.14
CA GLU A 18 -8.38 17.39 4.38
C GLU A 18 -7.03 17.16 5.09
N ASN A 19 -6.86 16.03 5.79
CA ASN A 19 -5.60 15.67 6.46
C ASN A 19 -4.62 14.90 5.57
N TYR A 20 -4.94 14.72 4.29
CA TYR A 20 -4.15 13.91 3.35
C TYR A 20 -3.89 14.68 2.04
N GLN A 21 -3.41 15.91 2.17
CA GLN A 21 -3.08 16.77 1.04
C GLN A 21 -1.91 16.19 0.24
N ASN A 22 -1.97 16.30 -1.09
CA ASN A 22 -0.94 15.79 -2.01
C ASN A 22 -0.59 14.31 -1.78
N PHE A 23 -1.60 13.49 -1.45
CA PHE A 23 -1.40 12.07 -1.25
C PHE A 23 -0.84 11.41 -2.52
N ALA A 24 0.24 10.63 -2.36
CA ALA A 24 0.86 9.85 -3.41
C ALA A 24 1.19 8.44 -2.91
N ALA A 25 1.24 7.48 -3.84
CA ALA A 25 1.63 6.10 -3.57
C ALA A 25 2.66 5.62 -4.60
N ASP A 26 3.84 5.25 -4.12
CA ASP A 26 4.95 4.72 -4.91
C ASP A 26 4.98 3.21 -4.80
N PHE A 27 4.80 2.52 -5.93
CA PHE A 27 4.73 1.06 -6.00
C PHE A 27 6.07 0.46 -6.44
N GLU A 28 6.55 -0.54 -5.69
CA GLU A 28 7.71 -1.33 -6.07
C GLU A 28 7.25 -2.69 -6.57
N TYR A 29 7.69 -3.05 -7.79
CA TYR A 29 7.39 -4.33 -8.42
C TYR A 29 8.65 -5.17 -8.49
N ARG A 30 8.52 -6.48 -8.31
CA ARG A 30 9.61 -7.40 -8.66
C ARG A 30 9.79 -7.41 -10.18
N ASN A 31 11.05 -7.51 -10.59
CA ASN A 31 11.38 -7.87 -11.96
C ASN A 31 10.78 -9.25 -12.28
N PRO A 32 10.18 -9.42 -13.46
CA PRO A 32 9.65 -10.72 -13.85
C PRO A 32 10.82 -11.71 -13.93
N VAL A 33 10.68 -12.85 -13.27
CA VAL A 33 11.70 -13.91 -13.31
C VAL A 33 11.75 -14.55 -14.70
N ASN A 34 10.62 -14.57 -15.41
CA ASN A 34 10.51 -15.01 -16.79
C ASN A 34 10.35 -13.80 -17.74
N PRO A 35 11.27 -13.57 -18.70
CA PRO A 35 11.16 -12.53 -19.72
C PRO A 35 9.87 -12.58 -20.55
N ASP A 36 9.26 -13.76 -20.72
CA ASP A 36 7.99 -13.91 -21.45
C ASP A 36 6.79 -13.31 -20.70
N LEU A 37 6.96 -12.99 -19.41
CA LEU A 37 5.97 -12.31 -18.57
C LEU A 37 6.17 -10.78 -18.56
N VAL A 38 7.01 -10.25 -19.44
CA VAL A 38 7.10 -8.81 -19.66
C VAL A 38 5.76 -8.30 -20.22
N GLY A 39 5.07 -7.47 -19.45
CA GLY A 39 3.75 -6.93 -19.80
C GLY A 39 2.55 -7.61 -19.12
N SER A 40 2.76 -8.71 -18.38
CA SER A 40 1.69 -9.29 -17.56
C SER A 40 1.34 -8.38 -16.37
N GLU A 41 0.12 -8.51 -15.84
CA GLU A 41 -0.26 -7.89 -14.57
C GLU A 41 0.75 -8.28 -13.47
N ARG A 42 1.21 -7.30 -12.70
CA ARG A 42 2.19 -7.49 -11.62
C ARG A 42 1.59 -7.07 -10.31
N VAL A 43 1.74 -7.92 -9.30
CA VAL A 43 1.42 -7.54 -7.93
C VAL A 43 2.63 -6.83 -7.33
N PRO A 44 2.49 -5.62 -6.77
CA PRO A 44 3.58 -4.93 -6.09
C PRO A 44 4.05 -5.75 -4.88
N THR A 45 5.34 -5.72 -4.61
CA THR A 45 5.92 -6.34 -3.40
C THR A 45 5.75 -5.45 -2.18
N ARG A 46 5.73 -4.15 -2.43
CA ARG A 46 5.48 -3.12 -1.44
C ARG A 46 4.98 -1.87 -2.14
N PHE A 47 4.45 -0.96 -1.36
CA PHE A 47 4.32 0.42 -1.76
C PHE A 47 4.50 1.33 -0.56
N THR A 48 4.86 2.57 -0.84
CA THR A 48 5.03 3.62 0.17
C THR A 48 4.09 4.75 -0.18
N THR A 49 3.32 5.20 0.80
CA THR A 49 2.44 6.35 0.67
C THR A 49 3.07 7.56 1.32
N SER A 50 2.84 8.73 0.77
CA SER A 50 3.25 10.02 1.34
C SER A 50 2.11 11.03 1.24
N TRP A 51 2.02 11.93 2.22
CA TRP A 51 1.04 13.01 2.22
C TRP A 51 1.47 14.14 3.16
N THR A 52 0.74 15.25 3.11
CA THR A 52 0.88 16.37 4.04
C THR A 52 -0.41 16.53 4.84
N ASP A 53 -0.31 16.67 6.16
CA ASP A 53 -1.49 16.92 7.00
C ASP A 53 -2.04 18.35 6.84
N ALA A 54 -3.17 18.64 7.49
CA ALA A 54 -3.79 19.97 7.43
C ALA A 54 -2.90 21.07 8.04
N GLN A 55 -1.91 20.69 8.87
CA GLN A 55 -0.94 21.61 9.49
C GLN A 55 0.33 21.77 8.65
N GLY A 56 0.44 21.09 7.51
CA GLY A 56 1.61 21.17 6.63
C GLY A 56 2.73 20.18 6.97
N ASN A 57 2.52 19.24 7.90
CA ASN A 57 3.56 18.27 8.26
C ASN A 57 3.57 17.09 7.28
N PRO A 58 4.76 16.63 6.86
CA PRO A 58 4.89 15.46 6.01
C PRO A 58 4.68 14.17 6.79
N HIS A 59 3.96 13.24 6.19
CA HIS A 59 3.73 11.89 6.71
C HIS A 59 3.99 10.86 5.63
N GLY A 60 4.21 9.62 6.06
CA GLY A 60 4.29 8.51 5.14
C GLY A 60 4.11 7.16 5.82
N GLU A 61 3.64 6.19 5.04
CA GLU A 61 3.40 4.83 5.52
C GLU A 61 3.85 3.82 4.48
N ARG A 62 4.32 2.67 4.94
CA ARG A 62 4.90 1.64 4.09
C ARG A 62 4.14 0.35 4.27
N PHE A 63 3.65 -0.17 3.15
CA PHE A 63 2.85 -1.38 3.08
C PHE A 63 3.65 -2.47 2.36
N ILE A 64 3.65 -3.66 2.92
CA ILE A 64 4.38 -4.81 2.38
C ILE A 64 3.37 -5.86 2.01
N ASN A 65 3.43 -6.33 0.76
CA ASN A 65 2.63 -7.44 0.32
C ASN A 65 3.26 -8.74 0.84
N VAL A 66 2.76 -9.19 1.99
CA VAL A 66 3.08 -10.52 2.51
C VAL A 66 2.17 -11.54 1.83
N LYS A 67 2.70 -12.73 1.50
CA LYS A 67 1.81 -13.83 1.08
C LYS A 67 0.75 -13.99 2.17
N ALA A 68 -0.52 -14.03 1.77
CA ALA A 68 -1.57 -14.44 2.69
C ALA A 68 -1.15 -15.77 3.31
N GLY A 69 -1.14 -15.84 4.65
CA GLY A 69 -1.04 -17.11 5.35
C GLY A 69 -2.20 -18.02 4.94
N PRO A 70 -2.16 -19.32 5.25
CA PRO A 70 -3.30 -20.20 5.02
C PRO A 70 -4.55 -19.54 5.64
N ILE A 71 -5.56 -19.29 4.81
CA ILE A 71 -6.87 -18.87 5.26
C ILE A 71 -7.49 -20.13 5.85
N GLU A 72 -7.30 -20.34 7.16
CA GLU A 72 -8.20 -21.22 7.90
C GLU A 72 -9.58 -20.57 7.86
N ARG A 73 -10.38 -20.95 6.86
CA ARG A 73 -11.81 -20.67 6.86
C ARG A 73 -12.39 -21.49 7.98
N GLU A 74 -12.56 -20.88 9.15
CA GLU A 74 -13.38 -21.43 10.22
C GLU A 74 -14.75 -21.76 9.62
N ARG A 75 -15.09 -23.07 9.64
CA ARG A 75 -16.35 -23.62 9.15
C ARG A 75 -17.40 -23.58 10.24
#